data_AF-A0A352AWU7-F1
#
_entry.id   AF-A0A352AWU7-F1
#
_cell.length_a   1.000
_cell.length_b   1.000
_cell.length_c   1.000
_cell.angle_alpha   90.00
_cell.angle_beta   90.00
_cell.angle_gamma   90.00
#
_symmetry.space_group_name_H-M   'P 1'
#
loop_
_entity.id
_entity.type
_entity.pdbx_description
1 polymer ?
#
loop_
_entity_poly.entity_id
_entity_poly.type
_entity_poly.pdbx_seq_one_letter_code
_entity_poly.pdbx_strand_id
1 'polypeptide(L)'
;MHRFFLSRTCMLSLFAVIFLSQPYVLYAAEPSAPSPERKTLTEQVQTQVDVAGESAGLQKEDPRQYIGRVISIVLGFMGMLFLVLIVYAGYVRLTSHGEEDRIKKSTSTAVAAMLGLVIVLLAYGITRFVTSRVYNAATYDPVYEENNQAPDTIYKKSIHIKLF
;
A
#
# COMPACT_ATOMS: atom_id res chain seq x y z
N MET A 1 -18.92 3.60 36.94
CA MET A 1 -18.03 2.79 36.08
C MET A 1 -18.56 2.52 34.66
N HIS A 2 -19.75 3.01 34.25
CA HIS A 2 -20.35 2.69 32.94
C HIS A 2 -19.89 3.62 31.78
N ARG A 3 -19.44 4.84 32.06
CA ARG A 3 -19.00 5.83 31.05
C ARG A 3 -17.72 5.47 30.29
N PHE A 4 -16.92 4.57 30.86
CA PHE A 4 -15.68 4.07 30.24
C PHE A 4 -15.95 2.95 29.21
N PHE A 5 -17.06 2.23 29.37
CA PHE A 5 -17.44 1.13 28.49
C PHE A 5 -18.04 1.64 27.17
N LEU A 6 -18.85 2.70 27.27
CA LEU A 6 -19.51 3.35 26.14
C LEU A 6 -18.52 4.01 25.16
N SER A 7 -17.39 4.53 25.66
CA SER A 7 -16.35 5.13 24.81
C SER A 7 -15.57 4.08 24.00
N ARG A 8 -15.29 2.91 24.60
CA ARG A 8 -14.51 1.84 23.98
C ARG A 8 -15.29 1.08 22.90
N THR A 9 -16.60 0.87 23.09
CA THR A 9 -17.47 0.25 22.07
C THR A 9 -17.84 1.22 20.95
N CYS A 10 -17.95 2.53 21.25
CA CYS A 10 -18.22 3.56 20.25
C CYS A 10 -17.04 3.71 19.26
N MET A 11 -15.80 3.80 19.75
CA MET A 11 -14.61 3.84 18.87
C MET A 11 -14.45 2.59 18.02
N LEU A 12 -14.78 1.40 18.55
CA LEU A 12 -14.67 0.14 17.82
C LEU A 12 -15.75 0.01 16.73
N SER A 13 -16.96 0.53 16.99
CA SER A 13 -18.05 0.57 15.99
C SER A 13 -17.82 1.63 14.91
N LEU A 14 -17.31 2.81 15.27
CA LEU A 14 -16.93 3.86 14.32
C LEU A 14 -15.83 3.37 13.37
N PHE A 15 -14.87 2.62 13.91
CA PHE A 15 -13.82 1.99 13.13
C PHE A 15 -14.38 0.91 12.19
N ALA A 16 -15.27 0.03 12.66
CA ALA A 16 -15.91 -0.98 11.82
C ALA A 16 -16.76 -0.36 10.69
N VAL A 17 -17.48 0.73 10.96
CA VAL A 17 -18.28 1.45 9.94
C VAL A 17 -17.37 2.13 8.92
N ILE A 18 -16.29 2.80 9.34
CA ILE A 18 -15.32 3.42 8.42
C ILE A 18 -14.61 2.37 7.55
N PHE A 19 -14.31 1.19 8.12
CA PHE A 19 -13.61 0.09 7.43
C PHE A 19 -14.53 -0.72 6.50
N LEU A 20 -15.82 -0.83 6.81
CA LEU A 20 -16.85 -1.43 5.96
C LEU A 20 -17.36 -0.45 4.89
N SER A 21 -17.28 0.86 5.12
CA SER A 21 -17.79 1.89 4.22
C SER A 21 -16.74 2.43 3.25
N GLN A 22 -15.47 2.02 3.35
CA GLN A 22 -14.54 2.32 2.26
C GLN A 22 -14.89 1.37 1.10
N PRO A 23 -15.32 1.87 -0.07
CA PRO A 23 -15.00 1.15 -1.29
C PRO A 23 -13.47 1.13 -1.29
N TYR A 24 -12.87 -0.05 -1.04
CA TYR A 24 -11.45 -0.24 -1.31
C TYR A 24 -11.27 0.17 -2.75
N VAL A 25 -10.78 1.40 -2.92
CA VAL A 25 -10.74 2.13 -4.18
C VAL A 25 -10.37 1.11 -5.24
N LEU A 26 -11.37 0.73 -6.05
CA LEU A 26 -11.11 0.09 -7.31
C LEU A 26 -10.28 1.14 -8.03
N TYR A 27 -8.98 0.88 -8.11
CA TYR A 27 -8.11 1.57 -9.03
C TYR A 27 -8.56 1.16 -10.42
N ALA A 28 -9.70 1.69 -10.85
CA ALA A 28 -9.93 1.93 -12.25
C ALA A 28 -8.87 2.96 -12.61
N ALA A 29 -7.79 2.51 -13.25
CA ALA A 29 -6.96 3.40 -14.02
C ALA A 29 -7.91 4.14 -14.96
N GLU A 30 -8.10 5.44 -14.74
CA GLU A 30 -8.89 6.27 -15.63
C GLU A 30 -8.21 6.16 -17.00
N PRO A 31 -8.90 5.60 -18.03
CA PRO A 31 -8.32 5.56 -19.36
C PRO A 31 -8.26 7.01 -19.81
N SER A 32 -7.05 7.57 -19.84
CA SER A 32 -6.76 8.81 -20.53
C SER A 32 -7.43 8.75 -21.89
N ALA A 33 -8.21 9.79 -22.20
CA ALA A 33 -9.09 9.86 -23.35
C ALA A 33 -8.45 9.27 -24.62
N PRO A 34 -9.16 8.40 -25.36
CA PRO A 34 -8.58 7.72 -26.50
C PRO A 34 -8.29 8.73 -27.61
N SER A 35 -7.00 8.96 -27.88
CA SER A 35 -6.56 9.20 -29.26
C SER A 35 -7.01 8.00 -30.10
N PRO A 36 -7.42 8.19 -31.37
CA PRO A 36 -7.94 7.13 -32.23
C PRO A 36 -6.79 6.23 -32.69
N GLU A 37 -6.17 5.52 -31.75
CA GLU A 37 -5.22 4.47 -32.00
C GLU A 37 -6.00 3.17 -32.09
N ARG A 38 -5.75 2.38 -33.15
CA ARG A 38 -6.35 1.05 -33.28
C ARG A 38 -5.99 0.28 -32.02
N LYS A 39 -6.99 -0.04 -31.18
CA LYS A 39 -6.86 -0.95 -30.04
C LYS A 39 -6.03 -2.13 -30.49
N THR A 40 -4.80 -2.20 -29.99
CA THR A 40 -3.83 -3.19 -30.42
C THR A 40 -4.42 -4.56 -30.11
N LEU A 41 -4.12 -5.57 -30.92
CA LEU A 41 -4.64 -6.94 -30.73
C LEU A 41 -4.38 -7.43 -29.30
N THR A 42 -3.32 -6.96 -28.67
CA THR A 42 -2.96 -7.18 -27.27
C THR A 42 -4.02 -6.67 -26.28
N GLU A 43 -4.63 -5.51 -26.52
CA GLU A 43 -5.66 -4.93 -25.65
C GLU A 43 -6.99 -5.70 -25.73
N GLN A 44 -7.36 -6.15 -26.94
CA GLN A 44 -8.55 -6.99 -27.17
C GLN A 44 -8.36 -8.41 -26.64
N VAL A 45 -7.15 -8.96 -26.75
CA VAL A 45 -6.79 -10.24 -26.13
C VAL A 45 -6.82 -10.11 -24.61
N GLN A 46 -6.33 -9.00 -24.04
CA GLN A 46 -6.36 -8.78 -22.60
C GLN A 46 -7.79 -8.73 -22.06
N THR A 47 -8.70 -8.00 -22.72
CA THR A 47 -10.12 -7.93 -22.31
C THR A 47 -10.82 -9.29 -22.44
N GLN A 48 -10.51 -10.08 -23.48
CA GLN A 48 -11.09 -11.42 -23.61
C GLN A 48 -10.52 -12.41 -22.58
N VAL A 49 -9.24 -12.29 -22.23
CA VAL A 49 -8.62 -13.06 -21.15
C VAL A 49 -9.18 -12.59 -19.79
N ASP A 50 -9.59 -11.33 -19.64
CA ASP A 50 -10.30 -10.79 -18.46
C ASP A 50 -11.65 -11.48 -18.24
N VAL A 51 -12.50 -11.47 -19.27
CA VAL A 51 -13.83 -12.08 -19.22
C VAL A 51 -13.77 -13.61 -19.11
N ALA A 52 -12.79 -14.25 -19.75
CA ALA A 52 -12.57 -15.70 -19.64
C ALA A 52 -12.03 -16.13 -18.27
N GLY A 53 -11.18 -15.31 -17.63
CA GLY A 53 -10.67 -15.57 -16.28
C GLY A 53 -11.76 -15.46 -15.21
N GLU A 54 -12.66 -14.47 -15.36
CA GLU A 54 -13.82 -14.26 -14.48
C GLU A 54 -14.81 -15.45 -14.53
N SER A 55 -15.03 -15.99 -15.73
CA SER A 55 -15.87 -17.18 -15.94
C SER A 55 -15.27 -18.48 -15.38
N ALA A 56 -13.94 -18.51 -15.18
CA ALA A 56 -13.20 -19.66 -14.65
C ALA A 56 -13.01 -19.59 -13.11
N GLY A 57 -13.57 -18.59 -12.43
CA GLY A 57 -13.38 -18.40 -10.98
C GLY A 57 -11.96 -17.99 -10.58
N LEU A 58 -11.13 -17.62 -11.56
CA LEU A 58 -9.81 -17.07 -11.32
C LEU A 58 -10.01 -15.59 -11.00
N GLN A 59 -10.10 -15.27 -9.72
CA GLN A 59 -10.05 -13.89 -9.25
C GLN A 59 -8.81 -13.25 -9.88
N LYS A 60 -9.04 -12.32 -10.82
CA LYS A 60 -8.01 -11.67 -11.63
C LYS A 60 -7.19 -10.64 -10.86
N GLU A 61 -6.99 -10.87 -9.57
CA GLU A 61 -5.96 -10.18 -8.84
C GLU A 61 -4.67 -10.96 -9.02
N ASP A 62 -3.77 -10.36 -9.80
CA ASP A 62 -2.35 -10.68 -9.73
C ASP A 62 -2.03 -10.95 -8.24
N PRO A 63 -1.44 -12.09 -7.86
CA PRO A 63 -1.21 -12.40 -6.44
C PRO A 63 -0.41 -11.29 -5.74
N ARG A 64 0.39 -10.54 -6.50
CA ARG A 64 1.07 -9.30 -6.09
C ARG A 64 0.11 -8.19 -5.67
N GLN A 65 -0.98 -7.97 -6.40
CA GLN A 65 -2.01 -6.98 -6.09
C GLN A 65 -2.87 -7.41 -4.90
N TYR A 66 -3.25 -8.69 -4.82
CA TYR A 66 -4.00 -9.23 -3.68
C TYR A 66 -3.22 -9.06 -2.36
N ILE A 67 -1.94 -9.45 -2.36
CA ILE A 67 -1.06 -9.29 -1.18
C ILE A 67 -0.88 -7.81 -0.85
N GLY A 68 -0.69 -6.94 -1.86
CA GLY A 68 -0.59 -5.50 -1.66
C GLY A 68 -1.82 -4.93 -0.94
N ARG A 69 -3.02 -5.37 -1.34
CA ARG A 69 -4.28 -4.96 -0.70
C ARG A 69 -4.37 -5.43 0.75
N VAL A 70 -4.07 -6.70 1.03
CA VAL A 70 -4.09 -7.25 2.40
C VAL A 70 -3.11 -6.50 3.30
N ILE A 71 -1.90 -6.19 2.81
CA ILE A 71 -0.91 -5.41 3.56
C ILE A 71 -1.45 -4.01 3.86
N SER A 72 -2.03 -3.30 2.87
CA SER A 72 -2.61 -1.97 3.10
C SER A 72 -3.71 -1.98 4.17
N ILE A 73 -4.54 -3.02 4.20
CA ILE A 73 -5.59 -3.22 5.21
C ILE A 73 -4.98 -3.40 6.61
N VAL A 74 -4.01 -4.30 6.73
CA VAL A 74 -3.36 -4.61 8.02
C VAL A 74 -2.55 -3.40 8.52
N LEU A 75 -1.86 -2.67 7.65
CA LEU A 75 -1.11 -1.47 8.01
C LEU A 75 -2.02 -0.35 8.53
N GLY A 76 -3.18 -0.15 7.91
CA GLY A 76 -4.18 0.81 8.40
C GLY A 76 -4.70 0.44 9.80
N PHE A 77 -5.01 -0.84 10.00
CA PHE A 77 -5.43 -1.36 11.31
C PHE A 77 -4.34 -1.18 12.37
N MET A 78 -3.10 -1.49 12.02
CA MET A 78 -1.98 -1.41 12.95
C MET A 78 -1.67 0.05 13.34
N GLY A 79 -1.70 0.98 12.38
CA GLY A 79 -1.50 2.41 12.64
C GLY A 79 -2.54 2.97 13.62
N MET A 80 -3.81 2.61 13.43
CA MET A 80 -4.88 2.99 14.37
C MET A 80 -4.66 2.39 15.76
N LEU A 81 -4.28 1.12 15.84
CA LEU A 81 -4.00 0.46 17.11
C LEU A 81 -2.89 1.19 17.89
N PHE A 82 -1.79 1.53 17.24
CA PHE A 82 -0.70 2.30 17.84
C PHE A 82 -1.17 3.68 18.33
N LEU A 83 -2.01 4.37 17.56
CA LEU A 83 -2.57 5.67 17.96
C LEU A 83 -3.37 5.56 19.27
N VAL A 84 -4.22 4.53 19.40
CA VAL A 84 -5.01 4.29 20.62
C VAL A 84 -4.10 4.01 21.82
N LEU A 85 -3.03 3.22 21.64
CA LEU A 85 -2.06 2.95 22.71
C LEU A 85 -1.34 4.22 23.18
N ILE A 86 -0.94 5.10 22.27
CA ILE A 86 -0.27 6.37 22.62
C ILE A 86 -1.20 7.26 23.44
N VAL A 87 -2.47 7.40 23.02
CA VAL A 87 -3.47 8.18 23.76
C VAL A 87 -3.72 7.59 25.15
N TYR A 88 -3.83 6.26 25.26
CA TYR A 88 -4.00 5.58 26.55
C TYR A 88 -2.79 5.79 27.48
N ALA A 89 -1.57 5.66 26.96
CA ALA A 89 -0.36 5.90 27.73
C ALA A 89 -0.26 7.37 28.19
N GLY A 90 -0.65 8.32 27.33
CA GLY A 90 -0.75 9.73 27.67
C GLY A 90 -1.75 10.00 28.79
N TYR A 91 -2.94 9.41 28.69
CA TYR A 91 -3.98 9.54 29.73
C TYR A 91 -3.51 8.99 31.08
N VAL A 92 -2.84 7.83 31.09
CA VAL A 92 -2.27 7.25 32.33
C VAL A 92 -1.21 8.17 32.92
N ARG A 93 -0.31 8.74 32.10
CA ARG A 93 0.74 9.66 32.60
C ARG A 93 0.15 10.91 33.23
N LEU A 94 -0.93 11.47 32.65
CA LEU A 94 -1.61 12.66 33.18
C LEU A 94 -2.38 12.38 34.48
N THR A 95 -2.87 11.16 34.68
CA THR A 95 -3.67 10.76 35.86
C THR A 95 -2.85 10.13 36.98
N SER A 96 -1.52 10.10 36.87
CA SER A 96 -0.61 9.41 37.79
C SER A 96 -0.41 10.11 39.15
N HIS A 97 -0.96 11.32 39.38
CA HIS A 97 -0.88 12.07 40.67
C HIS A 97 0.52 12.17 41.32
N GLY A 98 1.60 12.00 40.54
CA GLY A 98 2.98 12.02 41.06
C GLY A 98 3.56 10.66 41.48
N GLU A 99 2.84 9.54 41.29
CA GLU A 99 3.36 8.20 41.55
C GLU A 99 4.41 7.81 40.49
N GLU A 100 5.70 7.83 40.88
CA GLU A 100 6.84 7.60 39.98
C GLU A 100 6.75 6.29 39.21
N ASP A 101 6.26 5.22 39.84
CA ASP A 101 6.12 3.91 39.19
C ASP A 101 5.16 3.93 38.01
N ARG A 102 4.06 4.69 38.12
CA ARG A 102 3.08 4.82 37.03
C ARG A 102 3.60 5.68 35.90
N ILE A 103 4.32 6.76 36.23
CA ILE A 103 4.96 7.62 35.25
C ILE A 103 6.03 6.85 34.48
N LYS A 104 6.86 6.06 35.17
CA LYS A 104 7.91 5.25 34.55
C LYS A 104 7.32 4.20 33.62
N LYS A 105 6.26 3.51 34.08
CA LYS A 105 5.58 2.45 33.31
C LYS A 105 4.80 2.99 32.10
N SER A 106 4.14 4.15 32.23
CA SER A 106 3.46 4.77 31.09
C SER A 106 4.44 5.25 30.02
N THR A 107 5.60 5.74 30.45
CA THR A 107 6.63 6.27 29.55
C THR A 107 7.32 5.17 28.76
N SER A 108 7.68 4.06 29.41
CA SER A 108 8.24 2.90 28.69
C SER A 108 7.25 2.36 27.65
N THR A 109 5.96 2.32 27.99
CA THR A 109 4.88 1.90 27.08
C THR A 109 4.73 2.86 25.90
N ALA A 110 4.77 4.17 26.13
CA ALA A 110 4.67 5.18 25.08
C ALA A 110 5.87 5.12 24.11
N VAL A 111 7.08 4.95 24.63
CA VAL A 111 8.30 4.81 23.82
C VAL A 111 8.25 3.53 22.98
N ALA A 112 7.82 2.41 23.57
CA ALA A 112 7.66 1.15 22.84
C ALA A 112 6.62 1.25 21.72
N ALA A 113 5.48 1.90 21.98
CA ALA A 113 4.44 2.14 20.98
C ALA A 113 4.94 3.03 19.83
N MET A 114 5.70 4.09 20.15
CA MET A 114 6.25 4.99 19.14
C MET A 114 7.32 4.31 18.28
N LEU A 115 8.18 3.49 18.88
CA LEU A 115 9.18 2.71 18.15
C LEU A 115 8.53 1.73 17.17
N GLY A 116 7.45 1.06 17.60
CA GLY A 116 6.67 0.17 16.74
C GLY A 116 6.08 0.90 15.52
N LEU A 117 5.52 2.10 15.74
CA LEU A 117 4.99 2.93 14.65
C LEU A 117 6.08 3.34 13.66
N VAL A 118 7.24 3.78 14.15
CA VAL A 118 8.38 4.16 13.31
C VAL A 118 8.86 2.98 12.46
N ILE A 119 8.98 1.78 13.04
CA ILE A 119 9.42 0.58 12.31
C ILE A 119 8.46 0.24 11.17
N VAL A 120 7.14 0.32 11.40
CA VAL A 120 6.14 0.03 10.36
C VAL A 120 6.23 1.03 9.21
N LEU A 121 6.38 2.32 9.52
CA LEU A 121 6.54 3.38 8.51
C LEU A 121 7.83 3.18 7.70
N LEU A 122 8.93 2.83 8.36
CA LEU A 122 10.20 2.54 7.71
C LEU A 122 10.10 1.31 6.80
N ALA A 123 9.51 0.22 7.28
CA ALA A 123 9.32 -1.00 6.50
C ALA A 123 8.53 -0.71 5.22
N TYR A 124 7.41 0.01 5.33
CA TYR A 124 6.59 0.37 4.17
C TYR A 124 7.36 1.26 3.17
N GLY A 125 8.09 2.26 3.67
CA GLY A 125 8.93 3.12 2.84
C GLY A 125 10.01 2.34 2.08
N ILE A 126 10.69 1.42 2.77
CA ILE A 126 11.72 0.57 2.17
C ILE A 126 11.11 -0.36 1.11
N THR A 127 9.98 -1.00 1.38
CA THR A 127 9.30 -1.86 0.40
C THR A 127 8.98 -1.08 -0.88
N ARG A 128 8.38 0.11 -0.76
CA ARG A 128 8.04 0.96 -1.91
C ARG A 128 9.28 1.39 -2.69
N PHE A 129 10.35 1.72 -1.98
CA PHE A 129 11.63 2.06 -2.59
C PHE A 129 12.17 0.91 -3.43
N VAL A 130 12.29 -0.29 -2.84
CA VAL A 130 12.84 -1.47 -3.53
C VAL A 130 11.96 -1.86 -4.73
N THR A 131 10.64 -1.91 -4.57
CA THR A 131 9.72 -2.23 -5.68
C THR A 131 9.85 -1.25 -6.83
N SER A 132 9.96 0.06 -6.54
CA SER A 132 10.15 1.08 -7.58
C SER A 132 11.47 0.89 -8.34
N ARG A 133 12.57 0.59 -7.63
CA ARG A 133 13.86 0.32 -8.27
C ARG A 133 13.81 -0.90 -9.19
N VAL A 134 13.18 -1.98 -8.74
CA VAL A 134 13.07 -3.23 -9.51
C VAL A 134 12.16 -3.05 -10.71
N TYR A 135 11.00 -2.39 -10.55
CA TYR A 135 10.04 -2.16 -11.63
C TYR A 135 10.64 -1.34 -12.78
N ASN A 136 11.37 -0.27 -12.47
CA ASN A 136 12.02 0.57 -13.47
C ASN A 136 13.18 -0.13 -14.19
N ALA A 137 13.86 -1.08 -13.53
CA ALA A 137 14.91 -1.86 -14.16
C ALA A 137 14.36 -3.00 -15.03
N ALA A 138 13.22 -3.57 -14.64
CA ALA A 138 12.54 -4.63 -15.38
C ALA A 138 11.78 -4.09 -16.61
N THR A 139 11.26 -2.87 -16.52
CA THR A 139 10.61 -2.17 -17.63
C THR A 139 11.67 -1.42 -18.42
N TYR A 140 12.52 -2.17 -19.12
CA TYR A 140 13.21 -1.62 -20.27
C TYR A 140 12.30 -1.84 -21.46
N ASP A 141 11.51 -0.83 -21.81
CA ASP A 141 10.81 -0.80 -23.09
C ASP A 141 11.85 -0.36 -24.14
N PRO A 142 12.38 -1.27 -24.98
CA PRO A 142 13.17 -0.82 -26.11
C PRO A 142 12.23 -0.02 -27.02
N VAL A 143 12.50 1.28 -27.14
CA VAL A 143 11.87 2.11 -28.17
C VAL A 143 12.17 1.45 -29.52
N TYR A 144 11.18 0.76 -30.08
CA TYR A 144 11.20 0.36 -31.47
C TYR A 144 10.90 1.63 -32.26
N GLU A 145 11.92 2.21 -32.87
CA GLU A 145 11.74 3.33 -33.80
C GLU A 145 10.79 2.85 -34.91
N GLU A 146 9.57 3.42 -34.97
CA GLU A 146 8.57 3.13 -36.01
C GLU A 146 8.95 3.82 -37.33
N ASN A 147 10.18 3.63 -37.80
CA ASN A 147 10.52 3.94 -39.18
C ASN A 147 10.47 2.64 -39.98
N ASN A 148 9.84 2.67 -41.16
CA ASN A 148 9.66 1.51 -42.02
C ASN A 148 10.98 1.03 -42.68
N GLN A 149 12.09 1.09 -41.94
CA GLN A 149 13.38 0.55 -42.32
C GLN A 149 13.61 -0.74 -41.53
N ALA A 150 13.90 -1.84 -42.23
CA ALA A 150 14.26 -3.09 -41.57
C ALA A 150 15.45 -2.85 -40.61
N PRO A 151 15.44 -3.40 -39.38
CA PRO A 151 16.45 -3.11 -38.38
C PRO A 151 17.83 -3.65 -38.83
N ASP A 152 18.67 -2.79 -39.37
CA ASP A 152 20.11 -3.01 -39.44
C ASP A 152 20.71 -2.58 -38.11
N THR A 153 20.72 -3.47 -37.14
CA THR A 153 21.82 -3.66 -36.16
C THR A 153 21.32 -4.42 -34.95
N ILE A 154 21.53 -5.72 -35.09
CA ILE A 154 21.65 -6.69 -34.02
C ILE A 154 22.71 -6.17 -33.01
N TYR A 155 22.25 -5.73 -31.84
CA TYR A 155 23.01 -5.36 -30.62
C TYR A 155 23.90 -4.10 -30.66
N LYS A 156 23.30 -2.92 -30.49
CA LYS A 156 23.97 -1.80 -29.80
C LYS A 156 23.05 -1.08 -28.82
N LYS A 157 22.64 -1.79 -27.78
CA LYS A 157 22.18 -1.13 -26.55
C LYS A 157 23.41 -0.82 -25.71
N SER A 158 24.02 0.33 -25.99
CA SER A 158 25.03 0.94 -25.14
C SER A 158 24.45 1.02 -23.73
N ILE A 159 24.95 0.18 -22.83
CA ILE A 159 24.73 0.33 -21.40
C ILE A 159 25.36 1.68 -21.03
N HIS A 160 24.55 2.73 -21.06
CA HIS A 160 24.90 4.01 -20.46
C HIS A 160 24.81 3.85 -18.95
N ILE A 161 25.78 3.13 -18.36
CA ILE A 161 26.13 3.32 -16.96
C ILE A 161 26.62 4.76 -16.89
N LYS A 162 25.80 5.64 -16.32
CA LYS A 162 26.28 6.91 -15.79
C LYS A 162 27.13 6.59 -14.56
N LEU A 163 28.39 6.26 -14.80
CA LEU A 163 29.42 6.30 -13.78
C LEU A 163 29.96 7.72 -13.75
N PHE A 164 29.79 8.31 -12.57
CA PHE A 164 30.12 9.68 -12.15
C PHE A 164 29.12 10.78 -12.54
#